data_AF-A0A6L4YSD0-F1
#
_entry.id   AF-A0A6L4YSD0-F1
#
_cell.length_a   1.000
_cell.length_b   1.000
_cell.length_c   1.000
_cell.angle_alpha   90.00
_cell.angle_beta   90.00
_cell.angle_gamma   90.00
#
_symmetry.space_group_name_H-M   'P 1'
#
loop_
_entity.id
_entity.type
_entity.pdbx_description
1 polymer ?
#
loop_
_entity_poly.entity_id
_entity_poly.type
_entity_poly.pdbx_seq_one_letter_code
_entity_poly.pdbx_strand_id
1 'polypeptide(L)'
;MPTFHDLYYNLVGNDKLKPETVNQFNLGLLFSEELGIFEFSLHTDVFTNRVKDKIVAVPTQNLFIWSMRNLGKVDITGVEIQVDVRASLTHSAGISLNLNYTHQKALDRSLPGSPTYNQQISYVPFQTFSGLLKLSNKSWTFGYNLLYNSHRYTLGETIPVNLLPSWMVHDIAISRQIPVKGYLFRVKAEAVNLFNKSYEVIRGFPMNGRGYYITLTINH
;
A
#
# COMPACT_ATOMS: atom_id res chain seq x y z
N MET A 1 -20.24 6.02 3.92
CA MET A 1 -20.62 6.39 5.32
C MET A 1 -19.36 6.84 6.04
N PRO A 2 -19.39 7.95 6.79
CA PRO A 2 -18.26 8.36 7.63
C PRO A 2 -17.96 7.26 8.66
N THR A 3 -16.69 7.03 8.96
CA THR A 3 -16.31 6.01 9.93
C THR A 3 -16.64 6.49 11.35
N PHE A 4 -16.82 5.55 12.29
CA PHE A 4 -17.11 5.88 13.70
C PHE A 4 -16.04 6.78 14.33
N HIS A 5 -14.81 6.72 13.83
CA HIS A 5 -13.69 7.57 14.23
C HIS A 5 -13.87 9.05 13.81
N ASP A 6 -14.58 9.30 12.70
CA ASP A 6 -14.76 10.64 12.14
C ASP A 6 -15.80 11.48 12.90
N LEU A 7 -16.72 10.80 13.60
CA LEU A 7 -17.90 11.41 14.23
C LEU A 7 -17.71 11.72 15.72
N TYR A 8 -16.81 11.02 16.43
CA TYR A 8 -16.86 10.98 17.90
C TYR A 8 -15.61 11.48 18.65
N TYR A 9 -14.49 11.79 17.99
CA TYR A 9 -13.38 12.43 18.69
C TYR A 9 -13.68 13.92 18.88
N ASN A 10 -14.09 14.30 20.10
CA ASN A 10 -14.45 15.66 20.56
C ASN A 10 -13.39 16.76 20.32
N LEU A 11 -12.22 16.45 19.74
CA LEU A 11 -11.18 17.41 19.36
C LEU A 11 -10.97 17.51 17.82
N VAL A 12 -11.59 16.62 17.02
CA VAL A 12 -11.31 16.37 15.59
C VAL A 12 -12.58 16.17 14.75
N GLY A 13 -13.69 15.79 15.37
CA GLY A 13 -14.96 15.44 14.72
C GLY A 13 -15.72 16.65 14.21
N ASN A 14 -16.23 16.55 12.99
CA ASN A 14 -17.15 17.51 12.40
C ASN A 14 -18.51 16.82 12.27
N ASP A 15 -19.48 17.26 13.07
CA ASP A 15 -20.85 16.74 13.11
C ASP A 15 -21.64 17.01 11.82
N LYS A 16 -21.12 17.85 10.92
CA LYS A 16 -21.71 18.18 9.62
C LYS A 16 -21.15 17.37 8.44
N LEU A 17 -20.37 16.31 8.71
CA LEU A 17 -19.82 15.47 7.64
C LEU A 17 -20.94 14.78 6.85
N LYS A 18 -20.96 15.02 5.53
CA LYS A 18 -21.85 14.29 4.63
C LYS A 18 -21.26 12.91 4.31
N PRO A 19 -22.08 11.87 4.13
CA PRO A 19 -21.60 10.59 3.62
C PRO A 19 -20.96 10.74 2.25
N GLU A 20 -19.77 10.16 2.07
CA GLU A 20 -19.14 10.06 0.76
C GLU A 20 -20.02 9.23 -0.20
N THR A 21 -20.19 9.73 -1.43
CA THR A 21 -20.87 8.99 -2.51
C THR A 21 -19.88 8.75 -3.64
N VAL A 22 -19.75 7.52 -4.12
CA VAL A 22 -18.77 7.16 -5.14
C VAL A 22 -19.46 6.54 -6.35
N ASN A 23 -19.23 7.12 -7.52
CA ASN A 23 -19.54 6.47 -8.79
C ASN A 23 -18.26 5.82 -9.32
N GLN A 24 -18.24 4.49 -9.39
CA GLN A 24 -17.07 3.71 -9.78
C GLN A 24 -17.32 3.02 -11.12
N PHE A 25 -16.30 3.04 -11.98
CA PHE A 25 -16.24 2.23 -13.19
C PHE A 25 -14.88 1.57 -13.22
N ASN A 26 -14.86 0.24 -13.39
CA ASN A 26 -13.64 -0.54 -13.50
C ASN A 26 -13.72 -1.45 -14.73
N LEU A 27 -12.63 -1.54 -15.47
CA LEU A 27 -12.44 -2.46 -16.59
C LEU A 27 -11.18 -3.28 -16.33
N GLY A 28 -11.35 -4.57 -16.11
CA GLY A 28 -10.27 -5.52 -15.82
C GLY A 28 -9.99 -6.48 -16.99
N LEU A 29 -8.72 -6.83 -17.16
CA LEU A 29 -8.26 -7.93 -18.00
C LEU A 29 -7.49 -8.92 -17.12
N LEU A 30 -7.90 -10.20 -17.19
CA LEU A 30 -7.20 -11.30 -16.55
C LEU A 30 -6.66 -12.22 -17.64
N PHE A 31 -5.35 -12.46 -17.60
CA PHE A 31 -4.68 -13.45 -18.42
C PHE A 31 -3.97 -14.44 -17.51
N SER A 32 -4.15 -15.73 -17.76
CA SER A 32 -3.48 -16.79 -17.02
C SER A 32 -3.09 -17.91 -17.97
N GLU A 33 -1.84 -18.32 -17.91
CA GLU A 33 -1.31 -19.38 -18.77
C GLU A 33 -0.29 -20.24 -18.01
N GLU A 34 -0.33 -21.54 -18.29
CA GLU A 34 0.65 -22.50 -17.81
C GLU A 34 1.72 -22.71 -18.90
N LEU A 35 2.95 -22.31 -18.60
CA LEU A 35 4.11 -22.38 -19.49
C LEU A 35 5.10 -23.40 -18.94
N GLY A 36 4.77 -24.69 -19.12
CA GLY A 36 5.59 -25.81 -18.67
C GLY A 36 5.66 -25.90 -17.14
N ILE A 37 6.80 -25.50 -16.56
CA ILE A 37 6.97 -25.49 -15.08
C ILE A 37 6.51 -24.18 -14.43
N PHE A 38 6.13 -23.19 -15.24
CA PHE A 38 5.71 -21.86 -14.78
C PHE A 38 4.20 -21.69 -14.90
N GLU A 39 3.57 -21.19 -13.85
CA GLU A 39 2.22 -20.62 -13.88
C GLU A 39 2.37 -19.10 -13.91
N PHE A 40 1.83 -18.46 -14.94
CA PHE A 40 1.86 -17.02 -15.10
C PHE A 40 0.43 -16.49 -15.06
N SER A 41 0.20 -15.46 -14.24
CA SER A 41 -1.04 -14.70 -14.24
C SER A 41 -0.74 -13.21 -14.27
N LEU A 42 -1.48 -12.50 -15.11
CA LEU A 42 -1.45 -11.06 -15.25
C LEU A 42 -2.87 -10.54 -15.07
N HIS A 43 -3.05 -9.69 -14.07
CA HIS A 43 -4.28 -8.93 -13.85
C HIS A 43 -4.01 -7.47 -14.13
N THR A 44 -4.85 -6.82 -14.91
CA THR A 44 -4.74 -5.38 -15.20
C THR A 44 -6.11 -4.74 -15.10
N ASP A 45 -6.25 -3.74 -14.23
CA ASP A 45 -7.47 -2.98 -14.04
C ASP A 45 -7.26 -1.52 -14.43
N VAL A 46 -8.22 -0.96 -15.14
CA VAL A 46 -8.32 0.48 -15.37
C VAL A 46 -9.58 0.97 -14.68
N PHE A 47 -9.41 1.88 -13.71
CA PHE A 47 -10.50 2.33 -12.87
C PHE A 47 -10.68 3.85 -12.94
N THR A 48 -11.92 4.28 -12.78
CA THR A 48 -12.29 5.67 -12.53
C THR A 48 -13.34 5.76 -11.44
N ASN A 49 -13.04 6.54 -10.41
CA ASN A 49 -13.88 6.77 -9.25
C ASN A 49 -14.17 8.26 -9.15
N ARG A 50 -15.44 8.64 -9.24
CA ARG A 50 -15.90 10.00 -8.98
C ARG A 50 -16.51 10.05 -7.59
N VAL A 51 -15.75 10.59 -6.64
CA VAL A 51 -16.14 10.72 -5.24
C VAL A 51 -16.76 12.11 -5.04
N LYS A 52 -17.96 12.17 -4.47
CA LYS A 52 -18.58 13.39 -3.95
C LYS A 52 -18.49 13.40 -2.44
N ASP A 53 -18.27 14.59 -1.88
CA ASP A 53 -18.14 14.83 -0.44
C ASP A 53 -17.04 13.98 0.21
N LYS A 54 -15.89 13.80 -0.47
CA LYS A 54 -14.76 12.99 0.03
C LYS A 54 -14.25 13.52 1.36
N ILE A 55 -14.25 12.72 2.41
CA ILE A 55 -13.73 13.09 3.73
C ILE A 55 -12.21 13.01 3.69
N VAL A 56 -11.55 14.14 3.95
CA VAL A 56 -10.10 14.21 4.11
C VAL A 56 -9.72 14.80 5.45
N ALA A 57 -8.67 14.24 6.03
CA ALA A 57 -8.04 14.78 7.23
C ALA A 57 -7.06 15.87 6.80
N VAL A 58 -7.33 17.12 7.19
CA VAL A 58 -6.45 18.27 6.92
C VAL A 58 -5.88 18.74 8.27
N PRO A 59 -4.55 18.93 8.40
CA PRO A 59 -3.99 19.51 9.61
C PRO A 59 -4.54 20.93 9.80
N THR A 60 -4.95 21.28 11.02
CA THR A 60 -5.32 22.67 11.34
C THR A 60 -4.06 23.51 11.56
N GLN A 61 -4.22 24.79 11.92
CA GLN A 61 -3.08 25.66 12.28
C GLN A 61 -2.24 25.10 13.44
N ASN A 62 -2.78 24.15 14.21
CA ASN A 62 -2.03 23.33 15.15
C ASN A 62 -1.78 21.93 14.54
N LEU A 63 -0.52 21.56 14.34
CA LEU A 63 -0.11 20.27 13.75
C LEU A 63 -0.57 19.04 14.56
N PHE A 64 -0.96 19.23 15.82
CA PHE A 64 -1.50 18.19 16.69
C PHE A 64 -3.04 18.08 16.63
N ILE A 65 -3.73 19.00 15.96
CA ILE A 65 -5.18 19.00 15.81
C ILE A 65 -5.50 18.83 14.32
N TRP A 66 -6.05 17.66 13.99
CA TRP A 66 -6.53 17.37 12.65
C TRP A 66 -8.01 17.74 12.55
N SER A 67 -8.47 18.21 11.39
CA SER A 67 -9.88 18.49 11.13
C SER A 67 -10.33 17.66 9.94
N MET A 68 -11.40 16.88 10.14
CA MET A 68 -12.06 16.14 9.06
C MET A 68 -12.95 17.10 8.27
N ARG A 69 -12.72 17.20 6.96
CA ARG A 69 -13.51 18.04 6.06
C ARG A 69 -13.93 17.25 4.83
N ASN A 70 -15.16 17.44 4.37
CA ASN A 70 -15.56 16.98 3.03
C ASN A 70 -14.88 17.87 1.97
N LEU A 71 -13.95 17.31 1.20
CA LEU A 71 -13.62 17.78 -0.15
C LEU A 71 -14.86 17.60 -1.03
N GLY A 72 -15.22 18.63 -1.79
CA GLY A 72 -16.48 18.63 -2.54
C GLY A 72 -16.56 17.52 -3.59
N LYS A 73 -15.57 17.41 -4.46
CA LYS A 73 -15.54 16.39 -5.52
C LYS A 73 -14.11 15.99 -5.85
N VAL A 74 -13.84 14.70 -5.93
CA VAL A 74 -12.54 14.14 -6.32
C VAL A 74 -12.74 13.13 -7.43
N ASP A 75 -12.00 13.31 -8.52
CA ASP A 75 -11.94 12.32 -9.60
C ASP A 75 -10.63 11.55 -9.46
N ILE A 76 -10.72 10.24 -9.24
CA ILE A 76 -9.59 9.33 -9.13
C ILE A 76 -9.59 8.42 -10.34
N THR A 77 -8.54 8.47 -11.14
CA THR A 77 -8.39 7.57 -12.28
C THR A 77 -7.03 6.93 -12.21
N GLY A 78 -6.95 5.63 -12.49
CA GLY A 78 -5.70 4.91 -12.40
C GLY A 78 -5.72 3.58 -13.13
N VAL A 79 -4.56 2.95 -13.10
CA VAL A 79 -4.31 1.61 -13.61
C VAL A 79 -3.62 0.81 -12.52
N GLU A 80 -4.10 -0.41 -12.31
CA GLU A 80 -3.46 -1.40 -11.45
C GLU A 80 -2.99 -2.56 -12.30
N ILE A 81 -1.79 -3.04 -12.03
CA ILE A 81 -1.19 -4.20 -12.68
C ILE A 81 -0.72 -5.13 -11.57
N GLN A 82 -1.16 -6.38 -11.63
CA GLN A 82 -0.72 -7.45 -10.75
C GLN A 82 -0.14 -8.57 -11.60
N VAL A 83 1.06 -9.01 -11.26
CA VAL A 83 1.77 -10.09 -11.93
C VAL A 83 2.08 -11.15 -10.90
N ASP A 84 1.62 -12.35 -11.16
CA ASP A 84 1.90 -13.55 -10.38
C ASP A 84 2.64 -14.54 -11.25
N VAL A 85 3.82 -14.96 -10.77
CA VAL A 85 4.61 -16.02 -11.37
C VAL A 85 4.83 -17.08 -10.31
N ARG A 86 4.50 -18.33 -10.60
CA ARG A 86 4.86 -19.47 -9.76
C ARG A 86 5.60 -20.49 -10.59
N ALA A 87 6.57 -21.14 -10.00
CA ALA A 87 7.30 -22.20 -10.68
C ALA A 87 7.61 -23.33 -9.72
N SER A 88 7.31 -24.55 -10.15
CA SER A 88 7.69 -25.77 -9.43
C SER A 88 8.92 -26.38 -10.09
N LEU A 89 10.12 -25.95 -9.66
CA LEU A 89 11.40 -26.39 -10.24
C LEU A 89 11.67 -27.88 -10.01
N THR A 90 11.27 -28.38 -8.84
CA THR A 90 11.28 -29.80 -8.48
C THR A 90 10.12 -30.10 -7.54
N HIS A 91 9.91 -31.37 -7.17
CA HIS A 91 8.91 -31.72 -6.14
C HIS A 91 9.13 -31.02 -4.78
N SER A 92 10.34 -30.53 -4.52
CA SER A 92 10.69 -29.90 -3.24
C SER A 92 11.14 -28.45 -3.36
N ALA A 93 11.29 -27.92 -4.58
CA ALA A 93 11.80 -26.57 -4.81
C ALA A 93 10.83 -25.78 -5.67
N GLY A 94 10.52 -24.56 -5.22
CA GLY A 94 9.57 -23.69 -5.90
C GLY A 94 9.93 -22.22 -5.75
N ILE A 95 9.46 -21.45 -6.72
CA ILE A 95 9.59 -20.00 -6.77
C ILE A 95 8.19 -19.41 -6.86
N SER A 96 7.95 -18.32 -6.14
CA SER A 96 6.76 -17.51 -6.30
C SER A 96 7.16 -16.03 -6.29
N LEU A 97 6.69 -15.29 -7.27
CA LEU A 97 6.88 -13.86 -7.40
C LEU A 97 5.50 -13.23 -7.56
N ASN A 98 5.18 -12.29 -6.69
CA ASN A 98 3.99 -11.44 -6.80
C ASN A 98 4.46 -9.98 -6.90
N LEU A 99 4.03 -9.29 -7.94
CA LEU A 99 4.33 -7.88 -8.17
C LEU A 99 3.02 -7.12 -8.33
N ASN A 100 2.88 -6.01 -7.63
CA ASN A 100 1.74 -5.10 -7.79
C ASN A 100 2.26 -3.71 -8.09
N TYR A 101 1.64 -3.06 -9.06
CA TYR A 101 1.93 -1.70 -9.43
C TYR A 101 0.63 -0.93 -9.62
N THR A 102 0.51 0.21 -8.96
CA THR A 102 -0.63 1.11 -9.14
C THR A 102 -0.11 2.46 -9.60
N HIS A 103 -0.65 2.96 -10.72
CA HIS A 103 -0.52 4.36 -11.10
C HIS A 103 -1.87 5.03 -10.98
N GLN A 104 -1.98 6.07 -10.17
CA GLN A 104 -3.24 6.78 -9.98
C GLN A 104 -3.06 8.29 -9.91
N LYS A 105 -4.06 9.00 -10.41
CA LYS A 105 -4.21 10.44 -10.30
C LYS A 105 -5.52 10.70 -9.58
N ALA A 106 -5.43 11.36 -8.43
CA ALA A 106 -6.56 11.70 -7.59
C ALA A 106 -6.67 13.22 -7.52
N LEU A 107 -7.51 13.79 -8.39
CA LEU A 107 -7.57 15.23 -8.63
C LEU A 107 -8.77 15.86 -7.93
N ASP A 108 -8.55 16.99 -7.27
CA ASP A 108 -9.63 17.81 -6.74
C ASP A 108 -10.42 18.48 -7.89
N ARG A 109 -11.73 18.26 -7.90
CA ARG A 109 -12.70 18.77 -8.88
C ARG A 109 -13.81 19.58 -8.21
N SER A 110 -13.58 20.06 -6.99
CA SER A 110 -14.61 20.70 -6.16
C SER A 110 -15.04 22.07 -6.70
N LEU A 111 -14.07 22.97 -6.92
CA LEU A 111 -14.32 24.39 -7.24
C LEU A 111 -13.41 24.85 -8.40
N PRO A 112 -13.94 25.04 -9.62
CA PRO A 112 -13.17 25.59 -10.73
C PRO A 112 -12.56 26.95 -10.36
N GLY A 113 -11.26 27.11 -10.58
CA GLY A 113 -10.52 28.35 -10.27
C GLY A 113 -9.96 28.44 -8.85
N SER A 114 -10.21 27.45 -7.97
CA SER A 114 -9.48 27.39 -6.71
C SER A 114 -8.01 27.00 -6.93
N PRO A 115 -7.09 27.38 -6.02
CA PRO A 115 -5.70 26.95 -6.08
C PRO A 115 -5.50 25.44 -6.08
N THR A 116 -6.44 24.68 -5.50
CA THR A 116 -6.41 23.21 -5.42
C THR A 116 -7.08 22.52 -6.61
N TYR A 117 -7.80 23.26 -7.46
CA TYR A 117 -8.52 22.67 -8.59
C TYR A 117 -7.56 21.98 -9.56
N ASN A 118 -7.90 20.75 -9.96
CA ASN A 118 -7.10 19.90 -10.82
C ASN A 118 -5.72 19.52 -10.23
N GLN A 119 -5.54 19.69 -8.91
CA GLN A 119 -4.33 19.27 -8.19
C GLN A 119 -4.52 17.95 -7.47
N GLN A 120 -3.41 17.24 -7.26
CA GLN A 120 -3.40 15.96 -6.57
C GLN A 120 -3.79 16.14 -5.10
N ILE A 121 -4.73 15.35 -4.61
CA ILE A 121 -5.14 15.40 -3.21
C ILE A 121 -4.03 14.95 -2.26
N SER A 122 -4.08 15.45 -1.02
CA SER A 122 -3.08 15.18 0.01
C SER A 122 -2.88 13.69 0.29
N TYR A 123 -1.64 13.32 0.58
CA TYR A 123 -1.16 11.99 0.98
C TYR A 123 -1.39 10.85 -0.02
N VAL A 124 -1.86 11.15 -1.24
CA VAL A 124 -2.05 10.14 -2.27
C VAL A 124 -0.85 10.12 -3.24
N PRO A 125 -0.02 9.07 -3.21
CA PRO A 125 1.08 8.92 -4.17
C PRO A 125 0.55 8.68 -5.59
N PHE A 126 1.32 9.13 -6.58
CA PHE A 126 1.03 8.87 -7.99
C PHE A 126 1.32 7.43 -8.40
N GLN A 127 2.33 6.82 -7.77
CA GLN A 127 2.77 5.47 -8.07
C GLN A 127 3.08 4.72 -6.78
N THR A 128 2.58 3.49 -6.69
CA THR A 128 2.96 2.54 -5.66
C THR A 128 3.41 1.26 -6.31
N PHE A 129 4.36 0.58 -5.67
CA PHE A 129 4.84 -0.71 -6.11
C PHE A 129 5.07 -1.60 -4.90
N SER A 130 4.62 -2.84 -4.97
CA SER A 130 4.95 -3.89 -4.01
C SER A 130 5.44 -5.13 -4.75
N GLY A 131 6.44 -5.79 -4.17
CA GLY A 131 7.00 -7.02 -4.72
C GLY A 131 7.30 -8.01 -3.63
N LEU A 132 6.84 -9.25 -3.79
CA LEU A 132 7.12 -10.36 -2.91
C LEU A 132 7.74 -11.50 -3.71
N LEU A 133 9.00 -11.80 -3.43
CA LEU A 133 9.70 -12.98 -3.94
C LEU A 133 9.80 -14.02 -2.82
N LYS A 134 9.41 -15.25 -3.12
CA LYS A 134 9.52 -16.39 -2.24
C LYS A 134 10.24 -17.53 -2.95
N LEU A 135 11.31 -18.01 -2.33
CA LEU A 135 12.05 -19.19 -2.76
C LEU A 135 11.88 -20.26 -1.70
N SER A 136 11.31 -21.40 -2.06
CA SER A 136 11.16 -22.55 -1.15
C SER A 136 12.01 -23.71 -1.64
N ASN A 137 12.69 -24.39 -0.72
CA ASN A 137 13.43 -25.62 -1.00
C ASN A 137 13.38 -26.56 0.22
N LYS A 138 12.67 -27.69 0.08
CA LYS A 138 12.42 -28.69 1.13
C LYS A 138 11.93 -28.01 2.41
N SER A 139 12.80 -27.93 3.41
CA SER A 139 12.53 -27.36 4.71
C SER A 139 12.76 -25.85 4.78
N TRP A 140 13.43 -25.26 3.80
CA TRP A 140 13.82 -23.85 3.80
C TRP A 140 12.86 -23.00 2.99
N THR A 141 12.62 -21.79 3.46
CA THR A 141 11.91 -20.75 2.71
C THR A 141 12.60 -19.43 2.93
N PHE A 142 13.00 -18.81 1.83
CA PHE A 142 13.49 -17.45 1.77
C PHE A 142 12.39 -16.55 1.21
N GLY A 143 12.22 -15.37 1.79
CA GLY A 143 11.29 -14.34 1.36
C GLY A 143 11.99 -13.00 1.25
N TYR A 144 11.65 -12.23 0.23
CA TYR A 144 12.07 -10.86 0.02
C TYR A 144 10.86 -10.02 -0.31
N ASN A 145 10.64 -8.97 0.48
CA ASN A 145 9.55 -8.03 0.31
C ASN A 145 10.11 -6.65 -0.07
N LEU A 146 9.47 -5.99 -1.01
CA LEU A 146 9.83 -4.67 -1.50
C LEU A 146 8.58 -3.80 -1.52
N LEU A 147 8.65 -2.63 -0.89
CA LEU A 147 7.60 -1.62 -0.91
C LEU A 147 8.18 -0.30 -1.41
N TYR A 148 7.56 0.28 -2.41
CA TYR A 148 7.91 1.59 -2.95
C TYR A 148 6.67 2.48 -3.04
N ASN A 149 6.83 3.72 -2.59
CA ASN A 149 5.85 4.76 -2.76
C ASN A 149 6.52 5.98 -3.39
N SER A 150 5.91 6.52 -4.44
CA SER A 150 6.39 7.75 -5.06
C SER A 150 6.28 8.95 -4.12
N HIS A 151 6.82 10.07 -4.59
CA HIS A 151 6.56 11.35 -3.95
C HIS A 151 5.05 11.64 -3.92
N ARG A 152 4.65 12.44 -2.93
CA ARG A 152 3.26 12.85 -2.68
C ARG A 152 3.24 14.21 -2.01
N TYR A 153 2.07 14.84 -1.94
CA TYR A 153 1.93 16.16 -1.32
C TYR A 153 1.19 16.05 0.02
N THR A 154 1.61 16.84 0.99
CA THR A 154 1.03 16.86 2.35
C THR A 154 -0.25 17.69 2.44
N LEU A 155 -0.42 18.61 1.50
CA LEU A 155 -1.60 19.46 1.33
C LEU A 155 -2.09 19.33 -0.13
N GLY A 156 -3.29 19.84 -0.39
CA GLY A 156 -3.87 19.83 -1.75
C GLY A 156 -3.16 20.74 -2.73
N GLU A 157 -2.29 21.64 -2.25
CA GLU A 157 -1.43 22.48 -3.08
C GLU A 157 -0.16 21.74 -3.50
N THR A 158 0.02 21.53 -4.81
CA THR A 158 1.18 20.83 -5.40
C THR A 158 2.40 21.75 -5.54
N ILE A 159 2.86 22.29 -4.41
CA ILE A 159 4.04 23.16 -4.32
C ILE A 159 5.23 22.43 -3.66
N PRO A 160 6.49 22.82 -3.95
CA PRO A 160 7.67 22.11 -3.44
C PRO A 160 7.75 21.97 -1.91
N VAL A 161 7.24 22.95 -1.16
CA VAL A 161 7.22 22.93 0.32
C VAL A 161 6.29 21.85 0.90
N ASN A 162 5.34 21.36 0.10
CA ASN A 162 4.39 20.32 0.50
C ASN A 162 4.83 18.92 0.06
N LEU A 163 5.92 18.81 -0.72
CA LEU A 163 6.41 17.56 -1.27
C LEU A 163 7.01 16.67 -0.17
N LEU A 164 6.44 15.48 -0.02
CA LEU A 164 7.09 14.37 0.66
C LEU A 164 7.85 13.52 -0.36
N PRO A 165 9.14 13.21 -0.09
CA PRO A 165 9.95 12.41 -0.99
C PRO A 165 9.41 10.99 -1.12
N SER A 166 9.78 10.34 -2.24
CA SER A 166 9.56 8.91 -2.39
C SER A 166 10.39 8.12 -1.39
N TRP A 167 9.94 6.90 -1.10
CA TRP A 167 10.66 5.98 -0.25
C TRP A 167 10.52 4.56 -0.75
N MET A 168 11.52 3.75 -0.42
CA MET A 168 11.60 2.34 -0.77
C MET A 168 12.13 1.59 0.43
N VAL A 169 11.45 0.52 0.80
CA VAL A 169 11.76 -0.32 1.96
C VAL A 169 11.86 -1.76 1.50
N HIS A 170 12.83 -2.47 2.08
CA HIS A 170 13.16 -3.83 1.74
C HIS A 170 13.18 -4.66 3.01
N ASP A 171 12.50 -5.79 2.98
CA ASP A 171 12.48 -6.75 4.07
C ASP A 171 12.93 -8.11 3.56
N ILE A 172 13.65 -8.83 4.42
CA ILE A 172 14.06 -10.21 4.15
C ILE A 172 13.59 -11.12 5.27
N ALA A 173 13.22 -12.33 4.91
CA ALA A 173 12.87 -13.37 5.85
C ALA A 173 13.51 -14.69 5.41
N ILE A 174 14.05 -15.43 6.37
CA ILE A 174 14.43 -16.81 6.17
C ILE A 174 13.74 -17.66 7.22
N SER A 175 13.21 -18.81 6.80
CA SER A 175 12.61 -19.76 7.72
C SER A 175 13.01 -21.18 7.39
N ARG A 176 13.03 -22.01 8.43
CA ARG A 176 13.27 -23.45 8.33
C ARG A 176 12.22 -24.22 9.10
N GLN A 177 11.68 -25.24 8.47
CA GLN A 177 10.83 -26.24 9.10
C GLN A 177 11.67 -27.43 9.59
N ILE A 178 11.44 -27.85 10.82
CA ILE A 178 12.20 -28.93 11.49
C ILE A 178 11.17 -29.92 12.06
N PRO A 179 10.95 -31.07 11.40
CA PRO A 179 10.08 -32.10 11.93
C PRO A 179 10.79 -32.84 13.07
N VAL A 180 10.14 -32.95 14.23
CA VAL A 180 10.64 -33.67 15.41
C VAL A 180 9.49 -34.42 16.08
N LYS A 181 9.55 -35.77 16.05
CA LYS A 181 8.67 -36.68 16.81
C LYS A 181 7.17 -36.28 16.80
N GLY A 182 6.58 -36.10 15.62
CA GLY A 182 5.16 -35.75 15.48
C GLY A 182 4.85 -34.25 15.55
N TYR A 183 5.83 -33.40 15.86
CA TYR A 183 5.70 -31.94 15.83
C TYR A 183 6.45 -31.36 14.64
N LEU A 184 5.95 -30.26 14.09
CA LEU A 184 6.63 -29.47 13.06
C LEU A 184 6.98 -28.10 13.63
N PHE A 185 8.26 -27.90 13.94
CA PHE A 185 8.78 -26.61 14.36
C PHE A 185 9.08 -25.75 13.14
N ARG A 186 8.76 -24.46 13.19
CA ARG A 186 9.20 -23.47 12.20
C ARG A 186 9.94 -22.35 12.92
N VAL A 187 11.21 -22.18 12.58
CA VAL A 187 12.02 -21.04 13.02
C VAL A 187 12.08 -20.05 11.86
N LYS A 188 11.71 -18.79 12.10
CA LYS A 188 11.77 -17.71 11.12
C LYS A 188 12.60 -16.56 11.69
N ALA A 189 13.55 -16.07 10.92
CA ALA A 189 14.29 -14.85 11.20
C ALA A 189 13.98 -13.82 10.12
N GLU A 190 13.69 -12.59 10.52
CA GLU A 190 13.30 -11.50 9.63
C GLU A 190 14.12 -10.25 9.92
N ALA A 191 14.51 -9.54 8.86
CA ALA A 191 15.04 -8.19 8.95
C ALA A 191 14.11 -7.27 8.15
N VAL A 192 13.42 -6.39 8.87
CA VAL A 192 12.53 -5.37 8.33
C VAL A 192 13.32 -4.08 8.15
N ASN A 193 13.08 -3.36 7.05
CA ASN A 193 13.83 -2.16 6.68
C ASN A 193 15.35 -2.43 6.66
N LEU A 194 15.75 -3.40 5.84
CA LEU A 194 17.12 -3.93 5.74
C LEU A 194 18.19 -2.83 5.58
N PHE A 195 17.89 -1.81 4.78
CA PHE A 195 18.80 -0.68 4.51
C PHE A 195 18.66 0.48 5.50
N ASN A 196 17.86 0.33 6.56
CA ASN A 196 17.62 1.34 7.58
C ASN A 196 17.20 2.70 6.97
N LYS A 197 16.30 2.66 5.99
CA LYS A 197 15.77 3.86 5.34
C LYS A 197 14.93 4.62 6.36
N SER A 198 15.31 5.85 6.64
CA SER A 198 14.41 6.81 7.31
C SER A 198 13.39 7.31 6.29
N TYR A 199 12.12 7.13 6.61
CA TYR A 199 11.00 7.60 5.79
C TYR A 199 9.80 7.96 6.66
N GLU A 200 8.99 8.86 6.13
CA GLU A 200 7.75 9.31 6.75
C GLU A 200 6.61 8.91 5.83
N VAL A 201 5.56 8.29 6.38
CA VAL A 201 4.30 8.06 5.65
C VAL A 201 3.40 9.30 5.76
N ILE A 202 3.35 9.87 6.96
CA ILE A 202 2.67 11.13 7.28
C ILE A 202 3.76 12.10 7.76
N ARG A 203 3.69 13.36 7.31
CA ARG A 203 4.69 14.37 7.67
C ARG A 203 4.80 14.49 9.19
N GLY A 204 6.02 14.42 9.70
CA GLY A 204 6.30 14.50 11.13
C GLY A 204 6.11 13.19 11.91
N PHE A 205 5.77 12.09 11.23
CA PHE A 205 5.69 10.74 11.81
C PHE A 205 6.70 9.80 11.12
N PRO A 206 7.97 9.79 11.56
CA PRO A 206 8.97 8.88 11.04
C PRO A 206 8.62 7.44 11.40
N MET A 207 8.75 6.56 10.41
CA MET A 207 8.57 5.12 10.63
C MET A 207 9.78 4.54 11.35
N ASN A 208 9.54 3.43 12.05
CA ASN A 208 10.59 2.70 12.74
C ASN A 208 11.72 2.34 11.75
N GLY A 209 12.96 2.45 12.23
CA GLY A 209 14.14 2.04 11.49
C GLY A 209 14.22 0.53 11.30
N ARG A 210 15.43 0.04 11.08
CA ARG A 210 15.69 -1.39 10.90
C ARG A 210 15.29 -2.19 12.13
N GLY A 211 14.52 -3.26 11.93
CA GLY A 211 14.10 -4.19 12.96
C GLY A 211 14.48 -5.63 12.65
N TYR A 212 14.78 -6.42 13.68
CA TYR A 212 15.06 -7.84 13.56
C TYR A 212 14.08 -8.64 14.42
N TYR A 213 13.49 -9.66 13.83
CA TYR A 213 12.49 -10.50 14.49
C TYR A 213 12.88 -11.97 14.38
N ILE A 214 12.68 -12.71 15.45
CA ILE A 214 12.80 -14.18 15.46
C ILE A 214 11.47 -14.73 15.96
N THR A 215 10.85 -15.57 15.13
CA THR A 215 9.56 -16.19 15.42
C THR A 215 9.72 -17.70 15.43
N LEU A 216 9.27 -18.33 16.51
CA LEU A 216 9.15 -19.78 16.63
C LEU A 216 7.67 -20.14 16.56
N THR A 217 7.31 -21.05 15.67
CA THR A 217 5.95 -21.61 15.56
C THR A 217 6.02 -23.12 15.72
N ILE A 218 5.06 -23.69 16.45
CA ILE A 218 4.96 -25.12 16.71
C ILE A 218 3.59 -25.57 16.20
N ASN A 219 3.58 -26.50 15.26
CA ASN A 219 2.37 -27.15 14.78
C ASN A 219 2.38 -28.63 15.19
N HIS A 220 1.23 -29.13 15.64
CA HIS A 220 0.95 -30.54 15.92
C HIS A 220 0.11 -31.12 14.78
#